data_AF-A0A7V6PSV9-F1
#
_entry.id   AF-A0A7V6PSV9-F1
#
_cell.length_a   1.000
_cell.length_b   1.000
_cell.length_c   1.000
_cell.angle_alpha   90.00
_cell.angle_beta   90.00
_cell.angle_gamma   90.00
#
_symmetry.space_group_name_H-M   'P 1'
#
loop_
_entity.id
_entity.type
_entity.pdbx_description
1 polymer ?
#
loop_
_entity_poly.entity_id
_entity_poly.type
_entity_poly.pdbx_seq_one_letter_code
_entity_poly.pdbx_strand_id
1 'polypeptide(L)' 'MSVDCPNLKTCIFFQDKMKNMPATANLMKNRYCLGDNSQCARFIVSKALGKENVPSDLFPNQYERAMKLIGK' A
#
# COMPACT_ATOMS: atom_id res chain seq x y z
N MET A 1 -4.73 9.77 -15.57
CA MET A 1 -5.34 10.17 -14.28
C MET A 1 -4.43 9.69 -13.16
N SER A 2 -3.73 10.60 -12.50
CA SER A 2 -3.02 10.28 -11.24
C SER A 2 -4.08 10.14 -10.16
N VAL A 3 -4.41 8.90 -9.82
CA VAL A 3 -5.42 8.61 -8.79
C VAL A 3 -4.70 8.71 -7.46
N ASP A 4 -4.92 9.79 -6.72
CA ASP A 4 -4.55 9.84 -5.32
C ASP A 4 -5.14 8.60 -4.61
N CYS A 5 -4.30 7.86 -3.90
CA CYS A 5 -4.75 6.66 -3.21
C CYS A 5 -5.85 7.04 -2.18
N PRO A 6 -7.10 6.56 -2.33
CA PRO A 6 -8.18 6.91 -1.41
C PRO A 6 -7.90 6.41 0.02
N ASN A 7 -7.04 5.41 0.13
CA ASN A 7 -6.63 4.83 1.39
C ASN A 7 -5.49 5.59 2.07
N LEU A 8 -4.92 6.65 1.48
CA LEU A 8 -3.75 7.34 2.05
C LEU A 8 -3.96 7.79 3.51
N LYS A 9 -5.12 8.37 3.83
CA LYS A 9 -5.45 8.81 5.19
C LYS A 9 -5.73 7.65 6.16
N THR A 10 -6.21 6.52 5.64
CA THR A 10 -6.66 5.35 6.43
C THR A 10 -5.74 4.14 6.30
N CYS A 11 -4.56 4.31 5.70
CA CYS A 11 -3.67 3.19 5.40
C CYS A 11 -2.99 2.71 6.69
N ILE A 12 -3.35 1.50 7.13
CA ILE A 12 -2.82 0.87 8.35
C ILE A 12 -1.29 0.80 8.32
N PHE A 13 -0.67 0.59 7.16
CA PHE A 13 0.81 0.60 7.06
C PHE A 13 1.44 1.91 7.49
N PHE A 14 0.82 3.04 7.16
CA PHE A 14 1.33 4.34 7.56
C PHE A 14 0.98 4.68 9.01
N GLN A 15 -0.15 4.20 9.50
CA GLN A 15 -0.58 4.42 10.88
C GLN A 15 0.17 3.52 11.89
N ASP A 16 0.57 2.32 11.47
CA ASP A 16 1.20 1.30 12.30
C ASP A 16 2.72 1.24 12.06
N LYS A 17 3.14 0.67 10.92
CA LYS A 17 4.57 0.41 10.60
C LYS A 17 5.42 1.68 10.45
N MET A 18 4.86 2.76 9.93
CA MET A 18 5.63 3.98 9.60
C MET A 18 5.45 5.12 10.61
N LYS A 19 4.77 4.88 11.74
CA LYS A 19 4.53 5.89 12.77
C LYS A 19 5.84 6.52 13.29
N ASN A 20 6.90 5.73 13.37
CA ASN A 20 8.22 6.16 13.86
C ASN A 20 9.21 6.56 12.75
N MET A 21 8.82 6.50 11.47
CA MET A 21 9.70 6.77 10.32
C MET A 21 9.02 7.71 9.29
N PRO A 22 8.76 8.99 9.66
CA PRO A 22 7.98 9.90 8.83
C PRO A 22 8.62 10.24 7.48
N ALA A 23 9.96 10.29 7.39
CA ALA A 23 10.67 10.54 6.14
C ALA A 23 10.46 9.40 5.12
N THR A 24 10.67 8.16 5.56
CA THR A 24 10.42 6.96 4.73
C THR A 24 8.94 6.84 4.37
N ALA A 25 8.05 7.19 5.30
CA ALA A 25 6.62 7.25 5.06
C ALA A 25 6.29 8.19 3.89
N ASN A 26 6.80 9.42 3.93
CA ASN A 26 6.55 10.42 2.89
C ASN A 26 7.13 10.01 1.53
N LEU A 27 8.29 9.36 1.49
CA LEU A 27 8.84 8.84 0.25
C LEU A 27 7.92 7.78 -0.37
N MET A 28 7.44 6.83 0.44
CA MET A 28 6.52 5.80 -0.03
C MET A 28 5.16 6.37 -0.43
N LYS A 29 4.63 7.38 0.30
CA LYS A 29 3.39 8.07 -0.08
C LYS A 29 3.53 8.76 -1.42
N ASN A 30 4.62 9.48 -1.66
CA ASN A 30 4.85 10.13 -2.95
C ASN A 30 4.90 9.11 -4.09
N ARG A 31 5.60 7.99 -3.90
CA ARG A 31 5.75 6.97 -4.94
C ARG A 31 4.47 6.18 -5.22
N TYR A 32 3.85 5.65 -4.18
CA TYR A 32 2.77 4.65 -4.27
C TYR A 32 1.37 5.21 -3.97
N CYS A 33 1.26 6.45 -3.49
CA CYS A 33 -0.04 7.04 -3.17
C CYS A 33 -0.35 8.29 -3.97
N LEU A 34 0.64 9.15 -4.21
CA LEU A 34 0.50 10.40 -5.00
C LEU A 34 0.99 10.24 -6.45
N GLY A 35 1.83 9.23 -6.70
CA GLY A 35 2.25 8.83 -8.04
C GLY A 35 1.35 7.74 -8.61
N ASP A 36 1.85 6.50 -8.63
CA ASP A 36 1.14 5.35 -9.19
C ASP A 36 0.72 4.37 -8.09
N ASN A 37 -0.54 4.46 -7.69
CA ASN A 37 -1.12 3.56 -6.70
C ASN A 37 -1.43 2.16 -7.23
N SER A 38 -1.43 1.98 -8.56
CA SER A 38 -1.68 0.67 -9.18
C SER A 38 -0.54 -0.32 -8.93
N GLN A 39 0.66 0.19 -8.63
CA GLN A 39 1.82 -0.62 -8.27
C GLN A 39 1.93 -0.89 -6.77
N CYS A 40 1.04 -0.32 -5.95
CA CYS A 40 1.05 -0.55 -4.51
C CYS A 40 0.50 -1.93 -4.18
N ALA A 41 1.38 -2.85 -3.77
CA ALA A 41 1.03 -4.21 -3.38
C ALA A 41 -0.13 -4.26 -2.37
N ARG A 42 -0.08 -3.39 -1.35
CA ARG A 42 -1.12 -3.30 -0.31
C ARG A 42 -2.46 -2.81 -0.87
N PHE A 43 -2.42 -1.89 -1.84
CA PHE A 43 -3.64 -1.39 -2.47
C PHE A 43 -4.29 -2.47 -3.33
N ILE A 44 -3.48 -3.23 -4.09
CA ILE A 44 -3.96 -4.34 -4.92
C ILE A 44 -4.64 -5.41 -4.04
N VAL A 45 -3.96 -5.88 -2.99
CA VAL A 45 -4.53 -6.87 -2.07
C VAL A 45 -5.77 -6.33 -1.38
N SER A 46 -5.72 -5.08 -0.89
CA SER A 46 -6.89 -4.45 -0.27
C SER A 46 -8.08 -4.32 -1.22
N LYS A 47 -7.85 -4.09 -2.50
CA LYS A 47 -8.90 -3.95 -3.52
C LYS A 47 -9.47 -5.30 -3.94
N ALA A 48 -8.64 -6.35 -3.95
CA ALA A 48 -9.05 -7.69 -4.36
C ALA A 48 -9.66 -8.52 -3.22
N LEU A 49 -9.04 -8.50 -2.04
CA LEU A 49 -9.40 -9.34 -0.89
C LEU A 49 -9.92 -8.55 0.32
N GLY A 50 -9.90 -7.21 0.29
CA GLY A 50 -10.27 -6.37 1.42
C GLY A 50 -9.09 -6.01 2.34
N LYS A 51 -9.26 -4.95 3.15
CA LYS A 51 -8.20 -4.37 3.99
C LYS A 51 -7.73 -5.31 5.09
N GLU A 52 -8.62 -6.15 5.60
CA GLU A 52 -8.33 -7.14 6.65
C GLU A 52 -7.39 -8.26 6.17
N ASN A 53 -7.42 -8.58 4.87
CA ASN A 53 -6.59 -9.60 4.26
C ASN A 53 -5.20 -9.08 3.82
N VAL A 54 -4.89 -7.80 4.09
CA VAL A 54 -3.59 -7.22 3.75
C VAL A 54 -2.57 -7.56 4.85
N PRO A 55 -1.52 -8.34 4.55
CA PRO A 55 -0.54 -8.69 5.57
C PRO A 55 0.18 -7.46 6.13
N SER A 56 0.41 -7.45 7.44
CA SER A 56 1.12 -6.38 8.15
C SER A 56 2.57 -6.21 7.66
N ASP A 57 3.15 -7.28 7.15
CA ASP A 57 4.51 -7.36 6.62
C ASP A 57 4.58 -7.19 5.09
N LEU A 58 3.44 -7.00 4.40
CA LEU A 58 3.42 -6.69 2.97
C LEU A 58 3.79 -5.23 2.75
N PHE A 59 4.92 -4.99 2.08
CA PHE A 59 5.36 -3.64 1.73
C PHE A 59 4.78 -3.18 0.39
N PRO A 60 4.57 -1.85 0.17
CA PRO A 60 4.00 -1.31 -1.06
C PRO A 60 4.72 -1.73 -2.35
N ASN A 61 6.03 -2.00 -2.27
CA ASN A 61 6.87 -2.39 -3.39
C ASN A 61 6.80 -3.90 -3.74
N GLN A 62 6.14 -4.72 -2.93
CA GLN A 62 6.09 -6.18 -3.11
C GLN A 62 4.96 -6.61 -4.05
N TYR A 63 4.95 -6.09 -5.28
CA TYR A 63 3.89 -6.36 -6.26
C TYR A 63 3.69 -7.85 -6.55
N GLU A 64 4.77 -8.58 -6.81
CA GLU A 64 4.71 -10.03 -7.08
C GLU A 64 4.10 -10.80 -5.90
N ARG A 65 4.40 -10.38 -4.66
CA ARG A 65 3.81 -10.98 -3.47
C ARG A 65 2.32 -10.69 -3.39
N ALA A 66 1.89 -9.47 -3.74
CA ALA A 66 0.47 -9.15 -3.84
C ALA A 66 -0.26 -10.02 -4.87
N MET A 67 0.33 -10.25 -6.05
CA MET A 67 -0.23 -11.15 -7.07
C MET A 67 -0.43 -12.57 -6.53
N LYS A 68 0.60 -13.12 -5.87
CA LYS A 68 0.53 -14.43 -5.21
C LYS A 68 -0.56 -14.49 -4.14
N LEU A 69 -0.74 -13.43 -3.35
CA LEU A 69 -1.78 -13.37 -2.31
C LEU A 69 -3.19 -13.37 -2.91
N ILE A 70 -3.41 -12.64 -4.00
CA ILE A 70 -4.72 -12.58 -4.66
C ILE A 70 -4.99 -13.76 -5.59
N GLY A 71 -4.04 -14.69 -5.73
CA GLY A 71 -4.17 -15.87 -6.58
C GLY A 71 -4.22 -15.57 -8.08
N LYS A 72 -3.52 -14.51 -8.52
CA LYS A 72 -3.35 -14.17 -9.95
C LYS A 72 -1.92 -14.35 -10.41
#